data_AF-A0A078M6L4-F1
#
_entry.id   AF-A0A078M6L4-F1
#
_cell.length_a   1.000
_cell.length_b   1.000
_cell.length_c   1.000
_cell.angle_alpha   90.00
_cell.angle_beta   90.00
_cell.angle_gamma   90.00
#
_symmetry.space_group_name_H-M   'P 1'
#
loop_
_entity.id
_entity.type
_entity.pdbx_description
1 polymer ?
#
loop_
_entity_poly.entity_id
_entity_poly.type
_entity_poly.pdbx_seq_one_letter_code
_entity_poly.pdbx_strand_id
1 'polypeptide(L)'
;MMKSAKRVTLLILGVLLLWAPGIHAQEAINPYLQNMVEVRASSDESWQEAQQMISRMNHVENSILYQTSSNGAVFILADTPITEQPEFEHLKGVVPRGHTNSWDEIPGAGGHVSMARIGYSAYGRGHSAVNLELHEYGHVVDSFTVGVQVSETEEFRAIHAAEVDSLMNSNSQRDYYDIVEEYFGETFAMYYYTAESRAELAEKAPRTFAFFDDFNHRILSTGEVTGNTVTMYWDLHEDAVEYEMFRNGESVGTTADSSFRIEGLNTDTTYDFKVVAKNAGGEEIYTSYTRSALTGSVPDADTTELEATISEVEAAYQDREMGQPLTRALANAKSYISDVYSPKQDEVDNLNSYLQETWEADEAAQQAAEEQRLREEQEAREEAERKAEEERIAKEKQEAQEAAEREKAAEEARKQELQDTIIKITIGAGVIIAAVIGIIVYRKKRK
;
A
#
# COMPACT_ATOMS: atom_id res chain seq x y z
N MET A 1 35.11 -1.95 -34.52
CA MET A 1 35.94 -2.26 -33.33
C MET A 1 35.37 -1.46 -32.16
N MET A 2 34.50 -2.08 -31.37
CA MET A 2 33.90 -1.50 -30.17
C MET A 2 34.95 -1.34 -29.07
N LYS A 3 34.97 -0.18 -28.41
CA LYS A 3 35.46 -0.07 -27.03
C LYS A 3 34.39 0.62 -26.20
N SER A 4 33.63 -0.22 -25.51
CA SER A 4 32.68 0.12 -24.46
C SER A 4 33.42 0.75 -23.28
N ALA A 5 33.18 2.03 -23.00
CA ALA A 5 33.55 2.65 -21.74
C ALA A 5 32.53 2.19 -20.67
N LYS A 6 33.02 1.52 -19.63
CA LYS A 6 32.20 1.07 -18.50
C LYS A 6 31.81 2.29 -17.66
N ARG A 7 30.51 2.57 -17.56
CA ARG A 7 29.95 3.42 -16.50
C ARG A 7 30.13 2.68 -15.17
N VAL A 8 30.84 3.29 -14.23
CA VAL A 8 30.96 2.78 -12.86
C VAL A 8 29.96 3.58 -12.03
N THR A 9 28.82 2.98 -11.75
CA THR A 9 27.87 3.47 -10.74
C THR A 9 28.30 2.89 -9.41
N LEU A 10 28.86 3.72 -8.51
CA LEU A 10 29.22 3.30 -7.16
C LEU A 10 28.03 3.56 -6.24
N LEU A 11 27.26 2.51 -5.98
CA LEU A 11 26.31 2.43 -4.86
C LEU A 11 27.11 2.10 -3.60
N ILE A 12 27.17 3.03 -2.64
CA ILE A 12 27.73 2.74 -1.30
C ILE A 12 26.57 2.60 -0.33
N LEU A 13 26.31 1.35 0.07
CA LEU A 13 25.56 0.98 1.26
C LEU A 13 26.52 0.19 2.16
N GLY A 14 26.73 0.62 3.41
CA GLY A 14 27.54 -0.15 4.36
C GLY A 14 28.09 0.66 5.54
N VAL A 15 27.27 0.81 6.57
CA VAL A 15 27.62 1.31 7.91
C VAL A 15 28.65 0.40 8.58
N LEU A 16 29.74 0.99 9.09
CA LEU A 16 30.56 0.41 10.17
C LEU A 16 30.83 1.51 11.20
N LEU A 17 30.04 1.49 12.28
CA LEU A 17 30.17 2.35 13.46
C LEU A 17 31.42 1.94 14.26
N LEU A 18 32.45 2.78 14.26
CA LEU A 18 33.46 2.82 15.31
C LEU A 18 33.30 4.12 16.09
N TRP A 19 33.04 3.97 17.39
CA TRP A 19 32.68 5.00 18.34
C TRP A 19 33.88 5.94 18.58
N ALA A 20 33.80 7.17 18.08
CA ALA A 20 34.66 8.29 18.46
C ALA A 20 33.78 9.40 19.06
N PRO A 21 34.02 9.84 20.31
CA PRO A 21 33.24 10.92 20.90
C PRO A 21 33.64 12.25 20.24
N GLY A 22 32.71 12.86 19.48
CA GLY A 22 32.89 14.17 18.86
C GLY A 22 32.52 14.28 17.38
N ILE A 23 31.99 13.23 16.74
CA ILE A 23 31.44 13.34 15.38
C ILE A 23 30.00 13.85 15.53
N HIS A 24 29.78 15.14 15.24
CA HIS A 24 28.44 15.62 14.89
C HIS A 24 27.97 14.75 13.72
N ALA A 25 26.87 14.02 13.91
CA ALA A 25 26.29 13.27 12.79
C ALA A 25 26.01 14.27 11.67
N GLN A 26 26.69 14.10 10.53
CA GLN A 26 26.39 14.88 9.33
C GLN A 26 24.89 14.72 9.07
N GLU A 27 24.16 15.83 8.96
CA GLU A 27 22.74 15.79 8.67
C GLU A 27 22.51 14.96 7.39
N ALA A 28 21.51 14.08 7.42
CA ALA A 28 21.21 13.26 6.27
C ALA A 28 20.74 14.17 5.13
N ILE A 29 21.44 14.13 3.99
CA ILE A 29 21.05 14.90 2.81
C ILE A 29 19.68 14.42 2.33
N ASN A 30 18.76 15.35 2.11
CA ASN A 30 17.42 15.10 1.62
C ASN A 30 17.46 14.31 0.30
N PRO A 31 16.68 13.22 0.15
CA PRO A 31 16.71 12.38 -1.04
C PRO A 31 16.32 13.11 -2.33
N TYR A 32 15.44 14.11 -2.26
CA TYR A 32 15.06 14.91 -3.44
C TYR A 32 16.22 15.80 -3.91
N LEU A 33 16.98 16.35 -2.96
CA LEU A 33 18.20 17.10 -3.27
C LEU A 33 19.27 16.18 -3.88
N GLN A 34 19.43 14.96 -3.37
CA GLN A 34 20.35 13.97 -3.95
C GLN A 34 19.98 13.60 -5.40
N ASN A 35 18.68 13.53 -5.72
CA ASN A 35 18.20 13.23 -7.07
C ASN A 35 18.37 14.40 -8.04
N MET A 36 18.35 15.63 -7.52
CA MET A 36 18.41 16.87 -8.31
C MET A 36 19.84 17.37 -8.55
N VAL A 37 20.75 17.16 -7.60
CA VAL A 37 22.11 17.73 -7.65
C VAL A 37 23.12 16.80 -8.32
N GLU A 38 23.78 17.28 -9.38
CA GLU A 38 24.89 16.60 -10.03
C GLU A 38 26.23 17.26 -9.65
N VAL A 39 27.14 16.51 -9.02
CA VAL A 39 28.47 17.01 -8.64
C VAL A 39 29.55 16.61 -9.66
N ARG A 40 30.21 17.61 -10.24
CA ARG A 40 31.31 17.52 -11.21
C ARG A 40 32.57 18.15 -10.63
N ALA A 41 33.16 17.48 -9.64
CA ALA A 41 34.40 17.91 -8.98
C ALA A 41 35.62 17.18 -9.56
N SER A 42 36.70 17.93 -9.81
CA SER A 42 37.98 17.43 -10.34
C SER A 42 39.01 17.06 -9.25
N SER A 43 38.73 17.35 -7.98
CA SER A 43 39.62 17.11 -6.84
C SER A 43 38.86 16.77 -5.56
N ASP A 44 39.55 16.19 -4.58
CA ASP A 44 38.98 15.91 -3.25
C ASP A 44 38.56 17.20 -2.53
N GLU A 45 39.29 18.30 -2.72
CA GLU A 45 38.98 19.61 -2.15
C GLU A 45 37.69 20.19 -2.74
N SER A 46 37.55 20.16 -4.07
CA SER A 46 36.32 20.61 -4.74
C SER A 46 35.14 19.70 -4.43
N TRP A 47 35.35 18.39 -4.23
CA TRP A 47 34.30 17.51 -3.77
C TRP A 47 33.84 17.86 -2.34
N GLN A 48 34.76 18.15 -1.42
CA GLN A 48 34.42 18.56 -0.07
C GLN A 48 33.65 19.88 -0.04
N GLU A 49 34.05 20.86 -0.84
CA GLU A 49 33.30 22.12 -0.98
C GLU A 49 31.90 21.87 -1.55
N ALA A 50 31.75 21.00 -2.56
CA ALA A 50 30.45 20.65 -3.09
C ALA A 50 29.52 20.04 -2.02
N GLN A 51 30.06 19.23 -1.10
CA GLN A 51 29.26 18.72 0.03
C GLN A 51 28.79 19.84 0.98
N GLN A 52 29.61 20.87 1.18
CA GLN A 52 29.21 22.03 1.99
C GLN A 52 28.13 22.86 1.28
N MET A 53 28.23 23.04 -0.04
CA MET A 53 27.18 23.67 -0.85
C MET A 53 25.86 22.89 -0.73
N ILE A 54 25.89 21.57 -0.90
CA ILE A 54 24.71 20.70 -0.74
C ILE A 54 24.15 20.82 0.68
N SER A 55 25.00 20.84 1.71
CA SER A 55 24.55 21.01 3.10
C SER A 55 23.81 22.33 3.32
N ARG A 56 24.20 23.42 2.65
CA ARG A 56 23.49 24.71 2.73
C ARG A 56 22.15 24.66 2.02
N MET A 57 22.08 24.03 0.84
CA MET A 57 20.82 23.79 0.12
C MET A 57 19.87 22.86 0.89
N ASN A 58 20.41 21.97 1.73
CA ASN A 58 19.63 21.01 2.52
C ASN A 58 18.76 21.66 3.60
N HIS A 59 18.96 22.95 3.90
CA HIS A 59 18.11 23.68 4.84
C HIS A 59 16.74 24.10 4.25
N VAL A 60 16.56 23.97 2.93
CA VAL A 60 15.28 24.27 2.27
C VAL A 60 14.24 23.21 2.61
N GLU A 61 12.98 23.62 2.75
CA GLU A 61 11.86 22.75 3.14
C GLU A 61 11.70 21.57 2.18
N ASN A 62 11.33 20.44 2.78
CA ASN A 62 11.18 19.19 2.04
C ASN A 62 10.14 19.28 0.91
N SER A 63 9.05 20.04 1.08
CA SER A 63 8.02 20.21 0.04
C SER A 63 8.53 20.99 -1.16
N ILE A 64 9.39 22.00 -0.96
CA ILE A 64 10.06 22.72 -2.04
C ILE A 64 11.03 21.78 -2.77
N LEU A 65 11.90 21.09 -2.03
CA LEU A 65 12.87 20.14 -2.60
C LEU A 65 12.15 19.03 -3.40
N TYR A 66 11.05 18.50 -2.86
CA TYR A 66 10.21 17.51 -3.54
C TYR A 66 9.64 18.05 -4.84
N GLN A 67 9.07 19.25 -4.85
CA GLN A 67 8.47 19.83 -6.05
C GLN A 67 9.51 20.11 -7.13
N THR A 68 10.62 20.77 -6.80
CA THR A 68 11.65 21.07 -7.80
C THR A 68 12.26 19.80 -8.37
N SER A 69 12.50 18.78 -7.55
CA SER A 69 13.00 17.48 -7.99
C SER A 69 11.99 16.74 -8.86
N SER A 70 10.72 16.70 -8.44
CA SER A 70 9.65 15.98 -9.16
C SER A 70 9.25 16.67 -10.48
N ASN A 71 9.43 17.98 -10.57
CA ASN A 71 9.27 18.75 -11.81
C ASN A 71 10.53 18.69 -12.70
N GLY A 72 11.52 17.88 -12.35
CA GLY A 72 12.66 17.53 -13.20
C GLY A 72 13.80 18.54 -13.21
N ALA A 73 13.85 19.45 -12.24
CA ALA A 73 14.98 20.38 -12.14
C ALA A 73 16.30 19.60 -11.98
N VAL A 74 17.36 20.14 -12.58
CA VAL A 74 18.73 19.63 -12.45
C VAL A 74 19.61 20.76 -11.96
N PHE A 75 20.40 20.51 -10.92
CA PHE A 75 21.31 21.49 -10.35
C PHE A 75 22.75 20.99 -10.40
N ILE A 76 23.58 21.61 -11.23
CA ILE A 76 24.96 21.18 -11.44
C ILE A 76 25.89 21.96 -10.50
N LEU A 77 26.71 21.22 -9.75
CA LEU A 77 27.85 21.77 -9.01
C LEU A 77 29.12 21.37 -9.73
N ALA A 78 29.81 22.30 -10.39
CA ALA A 78 31.06 22.00 -11.10
C ALA A 78 32.19 22.98 -10.72
N ASP A 79 33.44 22.52 -10.73
CA ASP A 79 34.60 23.38 -10.44
C ASP A 79 35.19 24.07 -11.69
N THR A 80 34.72 23.67 -12.88
CA THR A 80 35.03 24.34 -14.15
C THR A 80 34.01 25.43 -14.50
N PRO A 81 34.36 26.38 -15.40
CA PRO A 81 33.43 27.41 -15.88
C PRO A 81 32.11 26.85 -16.43
N ILE A 82 31.05 27.67 -16.37
CA ILE A 82 29.73 27.31 -16.88
C ILE A 82 29.81 26.88 -18.34
N THR A 83 30.51 27.64 -19.18
CA THR A 83 30.61 27.40 -20.63
C THR A 83 31.47 26.18 -21.00
N GLU A 84 32.07 25.49 -20.01
CA GLU A 84 32.71 24.18 -20.20
C GLU A 84 31.76 23.01 -19.93
N GLN A 85 30.57 23.26 -19.39
CA GLN A 85 29.53 22.24 -19.27
C GLN A 85 28.82 22.03 -20.60
N PRO A 86 28.52 20.79 -21.01
CA PRO A 86 27.79 20.51 -22.24
C PRO A 86 26.45 21.25 -22.35
N GLU A 87 25.75 21.44 -21.24
CA GLU A 87 24.44 22.09 -21.16
C GLU A 87 24.52 23.59 -21.48
N PHE A 88 25.66 24.22 -21.19
CA PHE A 88 25.85 25.67 -21.31
C PHE A 88 26.93 26.07 -22.33
N GLU A 89 27.49 25.12 -23.10
CA GLU A 89 28.54 25.39 -24.10
C GLU A 89 28.12 26.48 -25.11
N HIS A 90 26.83 26.52 -25.44
CA HIS A 90 26.23 27.50 -26.36
C HIS A 90 26.31 28.96 -25.87
N LEU A 91 26.59 29.18 -24.58
CA LEU A 91 26.73 30.51 -23.96
C LEU A 91 28.15 31.08 -24.06
N LYS A 92 29.10 30.34 -24.61
CA LYS A 92 30.51 30.76 -24.74
C LYS A 92 30.65 32.11 -25.45
N GLY A 93 31.29 33.08 -24.78
CA GLY A 93 31.47 34.45 -25.28
C GLY A 93 30.21 35.33 -25.26
N VAL A 94 29.07 34.84 -24.76
CA VAL A 94 27.81 35.59 -24.66
C VAL A 94 27.78 36.37 -23.35
N VAL A 95 27.33 37.63 -23.38
CA VAL A 95 27.11 38.45 -22.18
C VAL A 95 25.63 38.36 -21.76
N PRO A 96 25.31 37.90 -20.55
CA PRO A 96 23.92 37.85 -20.08
C PRO A 96 23.33 39.24 -19.85
N ARG A 97 22.00 39.28 -19.80
CA ARG A 97 21.24 40.48 -19.47
C ARG A 97 21.64 40.96 -18.08
N GLY A 98 21.87 42.26 -17.91
CA GLY A 98 22.23 42.85 -16.61
C GLY A 98 23.72 42.76 -16.26
N HIS A 99 24.55 42.08 -17.06
CA HIS A 99 25.98 41.91 -16.80
C HIS A 99 26.87 42.65 -17.80
N THR A 100 28.11 42.92 -17.37
CA THR A 100 29.19 43.43 -18.22
C THR A 100 30.13 42.33 -18.73
N ASN A 101 30.22 41.20 -17.99
CA ASN A 101 31.12 40.09 -18.28
C ASN A 101 30.39 38.97 -19.03
N SER A 102 31.12 38.14 -19.77
CA SER A 102 30.52 36.98 -20.44
C SER A 102 30.20 35.84 -19.48
N TRP A 103 29.34 34.91 -19.91
CA TRP A 103 29.06 33.64 -19.24
C TRP A 103 30.30 32.78 -18.97
N ASP A 104 31.43 33.08 -19.60
CA ASP A 104 32.72 32.40 -19.33
C ASP A 104 33.28 32.75 -17.94
N GLU A 105 32.88 33.89 -17.39
CA GLU A 105 33.39 34.43 -16.12
C GLU A 105 32.35 34.37 -14.99
N ILE A 106 31.08 34.16 -15.33
CA ILE A 106 29.97 34.15 -14.37
C ILE A 106 29.91 32.78 -13.67
N PRO A 107 29.77 32.74 -12.33
CA PRO A 107 29.89 31.49 -11.59
C PRO A 107 28.56 30.74 -11.38
N GLY A 108 27.39 31.34 -11.65
CA GLY A 108 26.10 30.65 -11.56
C GLY A 108 25.16 30.95 -12.74
N ALA A 109 24.22 30.05 -12.99
CA ALA A 109 23.16 30.21 -13.99
C ALA A 109 21.86 29.58 -13.49
N GLY A 110 20.76 30.34 -13.57
CA GLY A 110 19.41 29.89 -13.26
C GLY A 110 18.63 29.34 -14.46
N GLY A 111 17.72 28.40 -14.22
CA GLY A 111 16.86 27.76 -15.22
C GLY A 111 16.49 26.31 -14.87
N HIS A 112 15.87 25.59 -15.81
CA HIS A 112 15.48 24.18 -15.59
C HIS A 112 16.71 23.29 -15.31
N VAL A 113 17.80 23.57 -16.04
CA VAL A 113 19.14 23.15 -15.66
C VAL A 113 19.82 24.39 -15.09
N SER A 114 20.09 24.36 -13.79
CA SER A 114 20.81 25.42 -13.09
C SER A 114 22.20 24.94 -12.70
N MET A 115 23.10 25.88 -12.43
CA MET A 115 24.46 25.58 -12.03
C MET A 115 25.00 26.59 -11.04
N ALA A 116 25.80 26.13 -10.08
CA ALA A 116 26.68 26.96 -9.28
C ALA A 116 28.11 26.41 -9.30
N ARG A 117 29.09 27.31 -9.46
CA ARG A 117 30.50 26.93 -9.51
C ARG A 117 31.03 26.64 -8.11
N ILE A 118 31.65 25.48 -7.95
CA ILE A 118 32.24 25.03 -6.69
C ILE A 118 33.34 26.01 -6.25
N GLY A 119 33.27 26.46 -4.98
CA GLY A 119 34.23 27.39 -4.37
C GLY A 119 33.92 28.88 -4.62
N TYR A 120 32.80 29.18 -5.30
CA TYR A 120 32.35 30.54 -5.58
C TYR A 120 31.13 30.93 -4.72
N SER A 121 30.81 30.19 -3.65
CA SER A 121 29.59 30.39 -2.86
C SER A 121 29.46 31.75 -2.19
N ALA A 122 30.56 32.33 -1.72
CA ALA A 122 30.51 33.53 -0.87
C ALA A 122 30.43 34.83 -1.69
N TYR A 123 29.69 35.81 -1.18
CA TYR A 123 29.64 37.18 -1.70
C TYR A 123 31.02 37.71 -2.14
N GLY A 124 31.07 38.33 -3.32
CA GLY A 124 32.28 38.92 -3.86
C GLY A 124 33.23 37.94 -4.57
N ARG A 125 32.88 36.64 -4.63
CA ARG A 125 33.57 35.64 -5.45
C ARG A 125 33.05 35.68 -6.90
N GLY A 126 33.10 36.83 -7.55
CA GLY A 126 32.66 36.97 -8.96
C GLY A 126 31.15 37.14 -9.17
N HIS A 127 30.37 37.17 -8.10
CA HIS A 127 28.95 37.53 -8.08
C HIS A 127 28.66 38.37 -6.82
N SER A 128 27.43 38.88 -6.71
CA SER A 128 26.97 39.77 -5.63
C SER A 128 25.92 39.18 -4.71
N ALA A 129 25.44 37.96 -4.98
CA ALA A 129 24.52 37.26 -4.10
C ALA A 129 25.15 36.96 -2.72
N VAL A 130 24.32 36.92 -1.67
CA VAL A 130 24.73 36.54 -0.31
C VAL A 130 25.30 35.11 -0.27
N ASN A 131 24.71 34.20 -1.06
CA ASN A 131 25.19 32.86 -1.30
C ASN A 131 24.84 32.42 -2.73
N LEU A 132 25.82 31.94 -3.50
CA LEU A 132 25.63 31.61 -4.92
C LEU A 132 24.62 30.48 -5.12
N GLU A 133 24.86 29.30 -4.55
CA GLU A 133 24.05 28.12 -4.83
C GLU A 133 22.59 28.28 -4.36
N LEU A 134 22.35 28.98 -3.25
CA LEU A 134 20.98 29.27 -2.82
C LEU A 134 20.32 30.33 -3.71
N HIS A 135 21.06 31.30 -4.23
CA HIS A 135 20.51 32.29 -5.18
C HIS A 135 20.09 31.62 -6.49
N GLU A 136 20.98 30.82 -7.08
CA GLU A 136 20.67 30.08 -8.31
C GLU A 136 19.57 29.04 -8.08
N TYR A 137 19.53 28.41 -6.89
CA TYR A 137 18.42 27.52 -6.54
C TYR A 137 17.11 28.27 -6.32
N GLY A 138 17.17 29.51 -5.84
CA GLY A 138 16.02 30.43 -5.79
C GLY A 138 15.37 30.61 -7.16
N HIS A 139 16.16 30.73 -8.24
CA HIS A 139 15.61 30.78 -9.61
C HIS A 139 14.92 29.46 -10.02
N VAL A 140 15.42 28.32 -9.55
CA VAL A 140 14.74 27.03 -9.75
C VAL A 140 13.40 27.01 -9.00
N VAL A 141 13.40 27.46 -7.75
CA VAL A 141 12.21 27.51 -6.90
C VAL A 141 11.16 28.43 -7.52
N ASP A 142 11.59 29.62 -7.98
CA ASP A 142 10.75 30.61 -8.65
C ASP A 142 9.97 30.01 -9.82
N SER A 143 10.67 29.27 -10.68
CA SER A 143 10.13 28.80 -11.95
C SER A 143 9.45 27.42 -11.89
N PHE A 144 9.87 26.54 -10.97
CA PHE A 144 9.56 25.11 -11.04
C PHE A 144 8.93 24.54 -9.76
N THR A 145 8.48 25.35 -8.81
CA THR A 145 7.83 24.81 -7.59
C THR A 145 6.32 24.65 -7.78
N VAL A 146 5.64 25.70 -8.26
CA VAL A 146 4.17 25.81 -8.17
C VAL A 146 3.46 25.95 -9.53
N GLY A 147 4.14 25.66 -10.63
CA GLY A 147 3.56 25.67 -11.98
C GLY A 147 3.36 27.06 -12.60
N VAL A 148 3.70 28.11 -11.86
CA VAL A 148 3.83 29.50 -12.34
C VAL A 148 5.17 30.04 -11.86
N GLN A 149 5.69 31.06 -12.55
CA GLN A 149 6.85 31.79 -12.07
C GLN A 149 6.41 32.73 -10.94
N VAL A 150 6.83 32.44 -9.71
CA VAL A 150 6.35 33.09 -8.48
C VAL A 150 6.63 34.58 -8.48
N SER A 151 7.82 34.98 -8.90
CA SER A 151 8.28 36.36 -9.03
C SER A 151 7.46 37.16 -10.04
N GLU A 152 6.79 36.49 -10.99
CA GLU A 152 5.93 37.15 -11.96
C GLU A 152 4.49 37.36 -11.46
N THR A 153 4.12 36.74 -10.34
CA THR A 153 2.78 36.88 -9.76
C THR A 153 2.53 38.31 -9.29
N GLU A 154 1.27 38.76 -9.36
CA GLU A 154 0.88 40.10 -8.93
C GLU A 154 1.23 40.36 -7.45
N GLU A 155 1.05 39.34 -6.61
CA GLU A 155 1.41 39.37 -5.19
C GLU A 155 2.89 39.65 -4.98
N PHE A 156 3.78 38.85 -5.57
CA PHE A 156 5.21 39.02 -5.35
C PHE A 156 5.74 40.31 -5.98
N ARG A 157 5.21 40.73 -7.13
CA ARG A 157 5.53 42.04 -7.73
C ARG A 157 5.12 43.20 -6.82
N ALA A 158 3.99 43.10 -6.12
CA ALA A 158 3.56 44.12 -5.16
C ALA A 158 4.44 44.14 -3.90
N ILE A 159 4.90 42.99 -3.44
CA ILE A 159 5.87 42.88 -2.34
C ILE A 159 7.20 43.52 -2.75
N HIS A 160 7.75 43.13 -3.90
CA HIS A 160 8.96 43.72 -4.48
C HIS A 160 8.89 45.24 -4.54
N ALA A 161 7.83 45.78 -5.16
CA ALA A 161 7.66 47.23 -5.32
C ALA A 161 7.58 47.98 -3.98
N ALA A 162 7.14 47.30 -2.90
CA ALA A 162 7.05 47.90 -1.57
C ALA A 162 8.37 47.86 -0.80
N GLU A 163 9.24 46.89 -1.05
CA GLU A 163 10.35 46.55 -0.13
C GLU A 163 11.74 46.57 -0.77
N VAL A 164 11.86 46.53 -2.10
CA VAL A 164 13.17 46.49 -2.79
C VAL A 164 14.08 47.64 -2.37
N ASP A 165 13.55 48.86 -2.25
CA ASP A 165 14.33 50.02 -1.83
C ASP A 165 14.72 49.96 -0.35
N SER A 166 13.91 49.35 0.51
CA SER A 166 14.23 49.21 1.93
C SER A 166 15.38 48.22 2.16
N LEU A 167 15.34 47.10 1.45
CA LEU A 167 16.33 46.04 1.57
C LEU A 167 17.64 46.38 0.83
N MET A 168 17.54 46.89 -0.40
CA MET A 168 18.68 47.01 -1.32
C MET A 168 19.31 48.41 -1.38
N ASN A 169 18.83 49.41 -0.62
CA ASN A 169 19.29 50.82 -0.73
C ASN A 169 20.81 51.00 -0.59
N SER A 170 21.44 50.22 0.28
CA SER A 170 22.89 50.29 0.52
C SER A 170 23.70 49.47 -0.47
N ASN A 171 23.07 48.75 -1.39
CA ASN A 171 23.73 47.91 -2.35
C ASN A 171 24.17 48.74 -3.56
N SER A 172 25.46 48.71 -3.89
CA SER A 172 26.00 49.36 -5.09
C SER A 172 25.41 48.84 -6.40
N GLN A 173 24.66 47.73 -6.34
CA GLN A 173 23.95 47.10 -7.45
C GLN A 173 22.43 47.14 -7.27
N ARG A 174 21.87 48.11 -6.53
CA ARG A 174 20.42 48.26 -6.32
C ARG A 174 19.61 48.14 -7.62
N ASP A 175 20.08 48.73 -8.72
CA ASP A 175 19.41 48.67 -10.03
C ASP A 175 19.33 47.26 -10.64
N TYR A 176 20.22 46.34 -10.25
CA TYR A 176 20.16 44.93 -10.65
C TYR A 176 18.91 44.24 -10.06
N TYR A 177 18.55 44.59 -8.83
CA TYR A 177 17.40 44.02 -8.12
C TYR A 177 16.06 44.70 -8.46
N ASP A 178 16.01 45.65 -9.40
CA ASP A 178 14.75 46.03 -10.05
C ASP A 178 14.17 44.88 -10.88
N ILE A 179 15.00 43.92 -11.27
CA ILE A 179 14.58 42.67 -11.89
C ILE A 179 13.98 41.80 -10.77
N VAL A 180 12.66 41.60 -10.81
CA VAL A 180 11.91 40.91 -9.74
C VAL A 180 12.41 39.47 -9.50
N GLU A 181 12.84 38.78 -10.57
CA GLU A 181 13.44 37.44 -10.52
C GLU A 181 14.73 37.44 -9.69
N GLU A 182 15.62 38.41 -9.92
CA GLU A 182 16.87 38.57 -9.15
C GLU A 182 16.61 38.93 -7.69
N TYR A 183 15.59 39.74 -7.42
CA TYR A 183 15.14 40.01 -6.06
C TYR A 183 14.60 38.74 -5.39
N PHE A 184 13.82 37.92 -6.10
CA PHE A 184 13.34 36.64 -5.57
C PHE A 184 14.51 35.72 -5.23
N GLY A 185 15.44 35.50 -6.16
CA GLY A 185 16.61 34.64 -5.95
C GLY A 185 17.46 35.10 -4.76
N GLU A 186 17.71 36.41 -4.65
CA GLU A 186 18.50 36.95 -3.54
C GLU A 186 17.79 36.83 -2.19
N THR A 187 16.50 37.18 -2.14
CA THR A 187 15.75 37.14 -0.87
C THR A 187 15.46 35.71 -0.42
N PHE A 188 15.29 34.77 -1.37
CA PHE A 188 15.29 33.34 -1.09
C PHE A 188 16.62 32.90 -0.47
N ALA A 189 17.76 33.30 -1.06
CA ALA A 189 19.07 32.98 -0.50
C ALA A 189 19.25 33.57 0.90
N MET A 190 18.85 34.83 1.12
CA MET A 190 18.89 35.45 2.45
C MET A 190 18.05 34.70 3.48
N TYR A 191 16.89 34.18 3.08
CA TYR A 191 16.00 33.45 3.98
C TYR A 191 16.59 32.10 4.43
N TYR A 192 17.24 31.34 3.53
CA TYR A 192 17.77 29.99 3.84
C TYR A 192 19.25 29.93 4.22
N TYR A 193 20.02 31.00 4.02
CA TYR A 193 21.48 30.93 4.17
C TYR A 193 21.97 30.94 5.62
N THR A 194 21.77 32.04 6.36
CA THR A 194 22.17 32.14 7.77
C THR A 194 21.09 32.81 8.62
N ALA A 195 21.17 32.62 9.94
CA ALA A 195 20.26 33.27 10.88
C ALA A 195 20.37 34.80 10.78
N GLU A 196 21.58 35.33 10.52
CA GLU A 196 21.82 36.76 10.36
C GLU A 196 21.17 37.31 9.08
N SER A 197 21.34 36.65 7.93
CA SER A 197 20.73 37.10 6.68
C SER A 197 19.20 37.01 6.73
N ARG A 198 18.68 35.96 7.38
CA ARG A 198 17.23 35.77 7.60
C ARG A 198 16.66 36.83 8.52
N ALA A 199 17.38 37.20 9.59
CA ALA A 199 16.97 38.28 10.50
C ALA A 199 17.01 39.66 9.81
N GLU A 200 18.01 39.92 8.97
CA GLU A 200 18.08 41.15 8.17
C GLU A 200 16.90 41.25 7.20
N LEU A 201 16.54 40.15 6.53
CA LEU A 201 15.36 40.09 5.66
C LEU A 201 14.08 40.40 6.45
N ALA A 202 13.90 39.80 7.63
CA ALA A 202 12.74 40.05 8.49
C ALA A 202 12.64 41.52 8.94
N GLU A 203 13.78 42.17 9.23
CA GLU A 203 13.81 43.56 9.66
C GLU A 203 13.52 44.54 8.50
N LYS A 204 14.14 44.33 7.34
CA LYS A 204 14.13 45.30 6.24
C LYS A 204 13.07 45.07 5.18
N ALA A 205 12.61 43.82 5.01
CA ALA A 205 11.60 43.40 4.05
C ALA A 205 10.61 42.40 4.68
N PRO A 206 9.84 42.83 5.71
CA PRO A 206 8.98 41.94 6.49
C PRO A 206 7.88 41.23 5.67
N ARG A 207 7.38 41.83 4.57
CA ARG A 207 6.41 41.17 3.69
C ARG A 207 7.07 40.07 2.87
N THR A 208 8.29 40.31 2.39
CA THR A 208 9.11 39.32 1.69
C THR A 208 9.45 38.16 2.63
N PHE A 209 9.82 38.46 3.89
CA PHE A 209 10.04 37.44 4.90
C PHE A 209 8.77 36.60 5.15
N ALA A 210 7.63 37.26 5.40
CA ALA A 210 6.36 36.56 5.63
C ALA A 210 5.92 35.72 4.42
N PHE A 211 6.21 36.19 3.21
CA PHE A 211 5.96 35.43 1.99
C PHE A 211 6.69 34.08 2.00
N PHE A 212 7.99 34.06 2.30
CA PHE A 212 8.76 32.81 2.34
C PHE A 212 8.39 31.93 3.54
N ASP A 213 7.98 32.52 4.67
CA ASP A 213 7.51 31.79 5.85
C ASP A 213 6.22 31.01 5.59
N ASP A 214 5.36 31.50 4.68
CA ASP A 214 4.12 30.85 4.28
C ASP A 214 4.22 30.04 2.97
N PHE A 215 5.29 30.24 2.19
CA PHE A 215 5.38 29.73 0.82
C PHE A 215 5.23 28.20 0.73
N ASN A 216 5.83 27.45 1.66
CA ASN A 216 5.75 25.99 1.67
C ASN A 216 4.31 25.47 1.92
N HIS A 217 3.53 26.14 2.77
CA HIS A 217 2.14 25.76 3.05
C HIS A 217 1.23 25.96 1.83
N ARG A 218 1.61 26.85 0.92
CA ARG A 218 0.87 27.17 -0.31
C ARG A 218 1.19 26.23 -1.47
N ILE A 219 2.07 25.24 -1.27
CA ILE A 219 2.40 24.24 -2.28
C ILE A 219 1.35 23.13 -2.28
N LEU A 220 0.69 22.94 -3.43
CA LEU A 220 -0.21 21.81 -3.66
C LEU A 220 0.48 20.76 -4.53
N SER A 221 0.61 19.56 -3.98
CA SER A 221 1.27 18.42 -4.61
C SER A 221 0.25 17.47 -5.22
N THR A 222 0.52 17.03 -6.45
CA THR A 222 -0.29 16.00 -7.11
C THR A 222 0.21 14.61 -6.71
N GLY A 223 -0.69 13.78 -6.20
CA GLY A 223 -0.46 12.37 -5.93
C GLY A 223 -0.83 11.48 -7.09
N GLU A 224 -1.51 10.37 -6.79
CA GLU A 224 -2.09 9.49 -7.79
C GLU A 224 -3.11 10.24 -8.66
N VAL A 225 -2.95 10.07 -9.97
CA VAL A 225 -3.89 10.57 -10.99
C VAL A 225 -4.34 9.38 -11.81
N THR A 226 -5.64 9.14 -11.83
CA THR A 226 -6.25 8.07 -12.62
C THR A 226 -7.11 8.66 -13.75
N GLY A 227 -7.90 7.83 -14.43
CA GLY A 227 -8.82 8.34 -15.46
C GLY A 227 -9.96 9.20 -14.93
N ASN A 228 -10.35 8.98 -13.67
CA ASN A 228 -11.53 9.57 -13.07
C ASN A 228 -11.30 10.06 -11.64
N THR A 229 -10.07 9.99 -11.13
CA THR A 229 -9.70 10.50 -9.81
C THR A 229 -8.37 11.24 -9.82
N VAL A 230 -8.21 12.16 -8.87
CA VAL A 230 -6.94 12.83 -8.56
C VAL A 230 -6.83 12.94 -7.06
N THR A 231 -5.68 12.58 -6.48
CA THR A 231 -5.37 12.83 -5.07
C THR A 231 -4.43 14.02 -4.95
N MET A 232 -4.77 14.97 -4.08
CA MET A 232 -3.95 16.14 -3.77
C MET A 232 -3.41 16.07 -2.35
N TYR A 233 -2.19 16.59 -2.15
CA TYR A 233 -1.48 16.64 -0.87
C TYR A 233 -0.91 18.03 -0.59
N TRP A 234 -0.88 18.44 0.66
CA TRP A 234 -0.26 19.67 1.14
C TRP A 234 0.32 19.48 2.54
N ASP A 235 1.12 20.44 3.02
CA ASP A 235 1.64 20.42 4.39
C ASP A 235 0.59 20.97 5.36
N LEU A 236 0.46 20.36 6.55
CA LEU A 236 -0.43 20.89 7.59
C LEU A 236 0.08 22.25 8.08
N HIS A 237 -0.86 23.12 8.43
CA HIS A 237 -0.60 24.42 9.03
C HIS A 237 -1.12 24.41 10.46
N GLU A 238 -0.32 24.91 11.41
CA GLU A 238 -0.59 24.79 12.84
C GLU A 238 -1.91 25.46 13.29
N ASP A 239 -2.28 26.57 12.64
CA ASP A 239 -3.53 27.29 12.92
C ASP A 239 -4.75 26.77 12.13
N ALA A 240 -4.57 25.83 11.19
CA ALA A 240 -5.66 25.31 10.36
C ALA A 240 -6.38 24.15 11.06
N VAL A 241 -7.72 24.18 11.03
CA VAL A 241 -8.56 23.07 11.52
C VAL A 241 -9.40 22.44 10.43
N GLU A 242 -9.50 23.09 9.27
CA GLU A 242 -10.23 22.63 8.11
C GLU A 242 -9.53 23.12 6.82
N TYR A 243 -9.57 22.28 5.80
CA TYR A 243 -9.13 22.56 4.45
C TYR A 243 -10.30 22.38 3.49
N GLU A 244 -10.56 23.39 2.67
CA GLU A 244 -11.57 23.32 1.60
C GLU A 244 -10.88 23.11 0.25
N MET A 245 -11.23 22.01 -0.43
CA MET A 245 -10.68 21.66 -1.73
C MET A 245 -11.56 22.22 -2.85
N PHE A 246 -10.93 22.84 -3.84
CA PHE A 246 -11.59 23.41 -5.01
C PHE A 246 -11.12 22.73 -6.28
N ARG A 247 -12.05 22.48 -7.20
CA ARG A 247 -11.81 21.99 -8.56
C ARG A 247 -12.44 22.97 -9.55
N ASN A 248 -11.64 23.54 -10.45
CA ASN A 248 -12.05 24.56 -11.42
C ASN A 248 -12.79 25.75 -10.77
N GLY A 249 -12.41 26.11 -9.54
CA GLY A 249 -13.01 27.21 -8.78
C GLY A 249 -14.29 26.85 -8.00
N GLU A 250 -14.79 25.62 -8.09
CA GLU A 250 -15.93 25.13 -7.31
C GLU A 250 -15.45 24.25 -6.14
N SER A 251 -16.02 24.45 -4.95
CA SER A 251 -15.74 23.62 -3.78
C SER A 251 -16.24 22.19 -4.00
N VAL A 252 -15.38 21.21 -3.77
CA VAL A 252 -15.70 19.77 -3.87
C VAL A 252 -15.81 19.10 -2.50
N GLY A 253 -15.50 19.82 -1.42
CA GLY A 253 -15.64 19.34 -0.05
C GLY A 253 -14.59 19.91 0.90
N THR A 254 -14.70 19.56 2.17
CA THR A 254 -13.74 19.91 3.21
C THR A 254 -13.14 18.67 3.88
N THR A 255 -11.95 18.83 4.47
CA THR A 255 -11.26 17.78 5.22
C THR A 255 -10.43 18.41 6.34
N ALA A 256 -10.15 17.65 7.41
CA ALA A 256 -9.15 18.02 8.42
C ALA A 256 -7.77 17.40 8.14
N ASP A 257 -7.70 16.46 7.20
CA ASP A 257 -6.46 15.81 6.79
C ASP A 257 -5.65 16.67 5.82
N SER A 258 -4.40 16.30 5.58
CA SER A 258 -3.50 16.98 4.64
C SER A 258 -3.54 16.41 3.21
N SER A 259 -4.64 15.73 2.89
CA SER A 259 -4.90 15.14 1.58
C SER A 259 -6.38 15.15 1.25
N PHE A 260 -6.68 15.17 -0.06
CA PHE A 260 -8.05 15.05 -0.57
C PHE A 260 -8.05 14.22 -1.84
N ARG A 261 -8.88 13.17 -1.90
CA ARG A 261 -9.15 12.42 -3.13
C ARG A 261 -10.36 13.02 -3.82
N ILE A 262 -10.17 13.53 -5.02
CA ILE A 262 -11.23 14.04 -5.88
C ILE A 262 -11.66 12.91 -6.81
N GLU A 263 -12.95 12.60 -6.82
CA GLU A 263 -13.54 11.53 -7.62
C GLU A 263 -14.50 12.09 -8.69
N GLY A 264 -15.00 11.21 -9.58
CA GLY A 264 -15.99 11.56 -10.59
C GLY A 264 -15.47 12.53 -11.65
N LEU A 265 -14.17 12.45 -11.97
CA LEU A 265 -13.55 13.22 -13.05
C LEU A 265 -13.78 12.54 -14.40
N ASN A 266 -13.76 13.34 -15.45
CA ASN A 266 -13.75 12.82 -16.82
C ASN A 266 -12.32 12.48 -17.24
N THR A 267 -12.16 11.48 -18.09
CA THR A 267 -10.88 11.09 -18.70
C THR A 267 -10.37 12.18 -19.66
N ASP A 268 -9.08 12.16 -19.96
CA ASP A 268 -8.42 13.08 -20.89
C ASP A 268 -8.77 14.57 -20.65
N THR A 269 -8.99 14.94 -19.38
CA THR A 269 -9.46 16.27 -19.00
C THR A 269 -8.50 16.90 -18.00
N THR A 270 -8.05 18.12 -18.29
CA THR A 270 -7.26 18.92 -17.34
C THR A 270 -8.19 19.61 -16.35
N TYR A 271 -7.87 19.48 -15.06
CA TYR A 271 -8.54 20.17 -13.96
C TYR A 271 -7.55 21.02 -13.19
N ASP A 272 -8.03 22.17 -12.71
CA ASP A 272 -7.29 23.06 -11.83
C ASP A 272 -7.75 22.88 -10.38
N PHE A 273 -6.79 22.72 -9.47
CA PHE A 273 -7.06 22.47 -8.07
C PHE A 273 -6.42 23.52 -7.18
N LYS A 274 -7.12 23.84 -6.08
CA LYS A 274 -6.63 24.71 -5.00
C LYS A 274 -7.13 24.18 -3.66
N VAL A 275 -6.37 24.42 -2.62
CA VAL A 275 -6.81 24.23 -1.24
C VAL A 275 -6.82 25.57 -0.51
N VAL A 276 -7.86 25.78 0.29
CA VAL A 276 -7.99 26.93 1.20
C VAL A 276 -7.94 26.41 2.63
N ALA A 277 -6.96 26.87 3.40
CA ALA A 277 -6.85 26.53 4.82
C ALA A 277 -7.67 27.49 5.66
N LYS A 278 -8.42 26.98 6.65
CA LYS A 278 -9.27 27.78 7.53
C LYS A 278 -8.98 27.52 9.01
N ASN A 279 -9.03 28.58 9.80
CA ASN A 279 -8.92 28.51 11.25
C ASN A 279 -10.25 28.07 11.91
N ALA A 280 -10.25 27.89 13.23
CA ALA A 280 -11.45 27.50 13.99
C ALA A 280 -12.61 28.51 13.95
N GLY A 281 -12.34 29.76 13.56
CA GLY A 281 -13.35 30.79 13.31
C GLY A 281 -13.97 30.73 11.90
N GLY A 282 -13.46 29.87 11.03
CA GLY A 282 -13.85 29.79 9.61
C GLY A 282 -13.20 30.86 8.73
N GLU A 283 -12.19 31.58 9.24
CA GLU A 283 -11.43 32.57 8.47
C GLU A 283 -10.34 31.87 7.66
N GLU A 284 -10.12 32.34 6.43
CA GLU A 284 -9.04 31.88 5.56
C GLU A 284 -7.68 32.28 6.13
N ILE A 285 -6.77 31.31 6.21
CA ILE A 285 -5.37 31.50 6.57
C ILE A 285 -4.57 31.75 5.30
N TYR A 286 -4.67 30.83 4.33
CA TYR A 286 -4.04 30.94 3.02
C TYR A 286 -4.84 30.20 1.95
N THR A 287 -4.55 30.57 0.70
CA THR A 287 -4.94 29.81 -0.51
C THR A 287 -3.68 29.29 -1.19
N SER A 288 -3.66 28.02 -1.55
CA SER A 288 -2.56 27.42 -2.29
C SER A 288 -2.42 28.01 -3.70
N TYR A 289 -1.25 27.85 -4.30
CA TYR A 289 -1.13 28.01 -5.75
C TYR A 289 -2.01 27.00 -6.49
N THR A 290 -2.46 27.37 -7.69
CA THR A 290 -3.21 26.46 -8.55
C THR A 290 -2.31 25.31 -8.98
N ARG A 291 -2.76 24.07 -8.81
CA ARG A 291 -2.12 22.88 -9.39
C ARG A 291 -3.04 22.29 -10.44
N SER A 292 -2.55 22.16 -11.67
CA SER A 292 -3.28 21.46 -12.73
C SER A 292 -2.90 19.99 -12.77
N ALA A 293 -3.87 19.11 -13.04
CA ALA A 293 -3.64 17.70 -13.33
C ALA A 293 -4.48 17.24 -14.53
N LEU A 294 -3.87 16.44 -15.41
CA LEU A 294 -4.51 15.81 -16.55
C LEU A 294 -4.88 14.37 -16.18
N THR A 295 -6.16 14.04 -16.19
CA THR A 295 -6.63 12.66 -15.96
C THR A 295 -6.17 11.72 -17.06
N GLY A 296 -6.07 10.44 -16.71
CA GLY A 296 -5.76 9.37 -17.65
C GLY A 296 -6.82 9.23 -18.75
N SER A 297 -6.47 8.51 -19.82
CA SER A 297 -7.34 8.33 -21.00
C SER A 297 -8.39 7.25 -20.86
N VAL A 298 -8.32 6.45 -19.79
CA VAL A 298 -9.28 5.38 -19.47
C VAL A 298 -9.68 5.51 -18.01
N PRO A 299 -10.99 5.37 -17.68
CA PRO A 299 -11.43 5.37 -16.28
C PRO A 299 -10.81 4.19 -15.54
N ASP A 300 -10.71 4.32 -14.22
CA ASP A 300 -10.44 3.14 -13.38
C ASP A 300 -11.55 2.11 -13.55
N ALA A 301 -11.17 0.83 -13.45
CA ALA A 301 -12.15 -0.24 -13.43
C ALA A 301 -13.00 -0.17 -12.15
N ASP A 302 -14.30 -0.34 -12.30
CA ASP A 302 -15.23 -0.50 -11.20
C ASP A 302 -15.10 -1.91 -10.62
N THR A 303 -14.55 -2.00 -9.41
CA THR A 303 -14.31 -3.26 -8.67
C THR A 303 -15.47 -3.65 -7.76
N THR A 304 -16.52 -2.83 -7.65
CA THR A 304 -17.60 -2.98 -6.65
C THR A 304 -18.25 -4.35 -6.69
N GLU A 305 -18.58 -4.84 -7.89
CA GLU A 305 -19.23 -6.15 -8.05
C GLU A 305 -18.29 -7.31 -7.68
N LEU A 306 -17.02 -7.22 -8.07
CA LEU A 306 -16.01 -8.22 -7.73
C LEU A 306 -15.76 -8.29 -6.22
N GLU A 307 -15.66 -7.13 -5.56
CA GLU A 307 -15.49 -7.02 -4.11
C GLU A 307 -16.69 -7.61 -3.34
N ALA A 308 -17.91 -7.39 -3.84
CA ALA A 308 -19.11 -7.99 -3.29
C ALA A 308 -19.07 -9.52 -3.40
N THR A 309 -18.75 -10.06 -4.59
CA THR A 309 -18.61 -11.52 -4.79
C THR A 309 -17.52 -12.12 -3.89
N ILE A 310 -16.37 -11.47 -3.76
CA ILE A 310 -15.29 -11.90 -2.85
C ILE A 310 -15.81 -12.00 -1.41
N SER A 311 -16.53 -10.97 -0.96
CA SER A 311 -17.07 -10.91 0.41
C SER A 311 -18.10 -12.01 0.66
N GLU A 312 -18.98 -12.28 -0.31
CA GLU A 312 -19.98 -13.35 -0.23
C GLU A 312 -19.33 -14.74 -0.18
N VAL A 313 -18.34 -14.99 -1.04
CA VAL A 313 -17.57 -16.24 -1.04
C VAL A 313 -16.85 -16.44 0.29
N GLU A 314 -16.16 -15.42 0.81
CA GLU A 314 -15.47 -15.52 2.10
C GLU A 314 -16.44 -15.80 3.26
N ALA A 315 -17.61 -15.15 3.26
CA ALA A 315 -18.66 -15.39 4.26
C ALA A 315 -19.22 -16.82 4.18
N ALA A 316 -19.46 -17.33 2.97
CA ALA A 316 -20.02 -18.66 2.75
C ALA A 316 -19.09 -19.80 3.21
N TYR A 317 -17.78 -19.56 3.30
CA TYR A 317 -16.75 -20.55 3.63
C TYR A 317 -16.04 -20.30 4.96
N GLN A 318 -16.61 -19.52 5.88
CA GLN A 318 -16.03 -19.34 7.21
C GLN A 318 -15.91 -20.65 8.01
N ASP A 319 -16.93 -21.52 7.90
CA ASP A 319 -17.02 -22.78 8.66
C ASP A 319 -17.00 -24.03 7.75
N ARG A 320 -16.63 -23.87 6.47
CA ARG A 320 -16.62 -24.94 5.46
C ARG A 320 -15.28 -24.97 4.73
N GLU A 321 -14.84 -26.17 4.34
CA GLU A 321 -13.66 -26.29 3.48
C GLU A 321 -13.98 -25.84 2.06
N MET A 322 -13.10 -25.01 1.50
CA MET A 322 -13.18 -24.52 0.13
C MET A 322 -12.37 -25.43 -0.80
N GLY A 323 -12.95 -25.84 -1.94
CA GLY A 323 -12.20 -26.59 -2.92
C GLY A 323 -11.04 -25.79 -3.53
N GLN A 324 -10.03 -26.51 -4.03
CA GLN A 324 -8.84 -25.88 -4.60
C GLN A 324 -9.13 -24.92 -5.78
N PRO A 325 -10.06 -25.21 -6.71
CA PRO A 325 -10.37 -24.29 -7.81
C PRO A 325 -10.88 -22.93 -7.30
N LEU A 326 -11.86 -22.95 -6.39
CA LEU A 326 -12.41 -21.73 -5.78
C LEU A 326 -11.36 -20.99 -4.95
N THR A 327 -10.53 -21.71 -4.19
CA THR A 327 -9.42 -21.10 -3.43
C THR A 327 -8.47 -20.30 -4.34
N ARG A 328 -8.14 -20.85 -5.51
CA ARG A 328 -7.26 -20.17 -6.48
C ARG A 328 -7.95 -19.00 -7.15
N ALA A 329 -9.22 -19.13 -7.52
CA ALA A 329 -10.02 -18.06 -8.11
C ALA A 329 -10.14 -16.87 -7.14
N LEU A 330 -10.47 -17.14 -5.87
CA LEU A 330 -10.56 -16.13 -4.82
C LEU A 330 -9.22 -15.44 -4.58
N ALA A 331 -8.12 -16.21 -4.48
CA ALA A 331 -6.79 -15.64 -4.32
C ALA A 331 -6.38 -14.75 -5.51
N ASN A 332 -6.73 -15.16 -6.73
CA ASN A 332 -6.46 -14.38 -7.93
C ASN A 332 -7.27 -13.07 -7.94
N ALA A 333 -8.58 -13.15 -7.72
CA ALA A 333 -9.46 -11.98 -7.63
C ALA A 333 -8.96 -10.97 -6.59
N LYS A 334 -8.61 -11.43 -5.39
CA LYS A 334 -8.05 -10.60 -4.31
C LYS A 334 -6.71 -9.94 -4.67
N SER A 335 -5.90 -10.60 -5.49
CA SER A 335 -4.62 -10.02 -5.93
C SER A 335 -4.82 -8.84 -6.89
N TYR A 336 -5.87 -8.86 -7.71
CA TYR A 336 -6.12 -7.83 -8.73
C TYR A 336 -6.81 -6.58 -8.18
N ILE A 337 -7.57 -6.71 -7.09
CA ILE A 337 -8.15 -5.57 -6.37
C ILE A 337 -7.18 -4.96 -5.33
N SER A 338 -5.96 -5.46 -5.24
CA SER A 338 -4.94 -4.85 -4.37
C SER A 338 -4.27 -3.65 -5.05
N ASP A 339 -3.89 -2.63 -4.28
CA ASP A 339 -3.34 -1.32 -4.70
C ASP A 339 -2.12 -1.37 -5.66
N VAL A 340 -1.63 -2.55 -6.00
CA VAL A 340 -0.45 -2.77 -6.84
C VAL A 340 -0.81 -2.87 -8.33
N TYR A 341 -2.07 -3.14 -8.67
CA TYR A 341 -2.51 -3.33 -10.06
C TYR A 341 -3.73 -2.46 -10.38
N SER A 342 -3.69 -1.75 -11.51
CA SER A 342 -4.85 -1.02 -12.06
C SER A 342 -5.43 -1.85 -13.22
N PRO A 343 -6.34 -2.81 -12.93
CA PRO A 343 -6.90 -3.66 -13.98
C PRO A 343 -7.79 -2.86 -14.93
N LYS A 344 -7.96 -3.38 -16.13
CA LYS A 344 -9.01 -2.88 -17.04
C LYS A 344 -10.38 -3.44 -16.64
N GLN A 345 -11.44 -2.76 -17.04
CA GLN A 345 -12.81 -3.21 -16.73
C GLN A 345 -13.06 -4.64 -17.22
N ASP A 346 -12.62 -5.00 -18.43
CA ASP A 346 -12.79 -6.34 -18.97
C ASP A 346 -12.05 -7.42 -18.16
N GLU A 347 -10.92 -7.08 -17.52
CA GLU A 347 -10.21 -7.98 -16.63
C GLU A 347 -10.98 -8.20 -15.33
N VAL A 348 -11.54 -7.13 -14.74
CA VAL A 348 -12.39 -7.20 -13.53
C VAL A 348 -13.64 -8.03 -13.81
N ASP A 349 -14.33 -7.78 -14.93
CA ASP A 349 -15.53 -8.52 -15.33
C ASP A 349 -15.23 -10.03 -15.50
N ASN A 350 -14.11 -10.36 -16.15
CA ASN A 350 -13.67 -11.75 -16.33
C ASN A 350 -13.31 -12.42 -15.00
N LEU A 351 -12.64 -11.71 -14.08
CA LEU A 351 -12.32 -12.22 -12.75
C LEU A 351 -13.59 -12.51 -11.95
N ASN A 352 -14.57 -11.61 -12.00
CA ASN A 352 -15.85 -11.78 -11.32
C ASN A 352 -16.61 -12.99 -11.87
N SER A 353 -16.74 -13.10 -13.20
CA SER A 353 -17.37 -14.25 -13.84
C SER A 353 -16.68 -15.57 -13.48
N TYR A 354 -15.34 -15.60 -13.49
CA TYR A 354 -14.59 -16.80 -13.14
C TYR A 354 -14.74 -17.19 -11.66
N LEU A 355 -14.76 -16.20 -10.76
CA LEU A 355 -14.99 -16.44 -9.33
C LEU A 355 -16.40 -16.99 -9.09
N GLN A 356 -17.43 -16.42 -9.72
CA GLN A 356 -18.81 -16.90 -9.63
C GLN A 356 -18.94 -18.33 -10.17
N GLU A 357 -18.42 -18.62 -11.36
CA GLU A 357 -18.47 -19.96 -11.95
C GLU A 357 -17.78 -21.01 -11.08
N THR A 358 -16.61 -20.68 -10.51
CA THR A 358 -15.89 -21.60 -9.62
C THR A 358 -16.59 -21.77 -8.28
N TRP A 359 -17.28 -20.75 -7.79
CA TRP A 359 -18.10 -20.83 -6.58
C TRP A 359 -19.32 -21.72 -6.79
N GLU A 360 -20.07 -21.52 -7.86
CA GLU A 360 -21.21 -22.38 -8.23
C GLU A 360 -20.80 -23.84 -8.40
N ALA A 361 -19.65 -24.09 -9.04
CA ALA A 361 -19.12 -25.45 -9.22
C ALA A 361 -18.73 -26.10 -7.88
N ASP A 362 -18.18 -25.34 -6.93
CA ASP A 362 -17.79 -25.85 -5.61
C ASP A 362 -19.03 -26.16 -4.76
N GLU A 363 -20.04 -25.28 -4.74
CA GLU A 363 -21.33 -25.53 -4.09
C GLU A 363 -22.02 -26.78 -4.67
N ALA A 364 -22.03 -26.94 -5.99
CA ALA A 364 -22.58 -28.14 -6.64
C ALA A 364 -21.79 -29.41 -6.25
N ALA A 365 -20.46 -29.33 -6.13
CA ALA A 365 -19.64 -30.44 -5.70
C ALA A 365 -19.90 -30.82 -4.22
N GLN A 366 -20.08 -29.83 -3.34
CA GLN A 366 -20.45 -30.07 -1.94
C GLN A 366 -21.84 -30.73 -1.82
N GLN A 367 -22.82 -30.24 -2.59
CA GLN A 367 -24.15 -30.84 -2.63
C GLN A 367 -24.11 -32.28 -3.12
N ALA A 368 -23.36 -32.56 -4.19
CA ALA A 368 -23.19 -33.92 -4.69
C ALA A 368 -22.49 -34.84 -3.68
N ALA A 369 -21.48 -34.35 -2.97
CA ALA A 369 -20.79 -35.10 -1.91
C ALA A 369 -21.71 -35.41 -0.73
N GLU A 370 -22.55 -34.46 -0.33
CA GLU A 370 -23.55 -34.65 0.73
C GLU A 370 -24.65 -35.63 0.31
N GLU A 371 -25.16 -35.52 -0.92
CA GLU A 371 -26.11 -36.50 -1.46
C GLU A 371 -25.52 -37.91 -1.49
N GLN A 372 -24.25 -38.04 -1.88
CA GLN A 372 -23.56 -39.33 -1.87
C GLN A 372 -23.41 -39.87 -0.45
N ARG A 373 -23.02 -39.04 0.52
CA ARG A 373 -22.91 -39.41 1.94
C ARG A 373 -24.23 -39.93 2.49
N LEU A 374 -25.34 -39.24 2.18
CA LEU A 374 -26.68 -39.66 2.61
C LEU A 374 -27.11 -40.99 1.97
N ARG A 375 -26.76 -41.22 0.69
CA ARG A 375 -27.01 -42.51 0.03
C ARG A 375 -26.23 -43.65 0.68
N GLU A 376 -24.94 -43.44 0.95
CA GLU A 376 -24.08 -44.43 1.61
C GLU A 376 -24.58 -44.73 3.04
N GLU A 377 -25.03 -43.72 3.78
CA GLU A 377 -25.63 -43.90 5.11
C GLU A 377 -26.94 -44.71 5.04
N GLN A 378 -27.79 -44.43 4.04
CA GLN A 378 -29.01 -45.20 3.81
C GLN A 378 -28.70 -46.66 3.45
N GLU A 379 -27.76 -46.91 2.53
CA GLU A 379 -27.35 -48.27 2.14
C GLU A 379 -26.77 -49.05 3.33
N ALA A 380 -25.93 -48.40 4.15
CA ALA A 380 -25.38 -49.00 5.36
C ALA A 380 -26.48 -49.35 6.38
N ARG A 381 -27.50 -48.48 6.52
CA ARG A 381 -28.65 -48.75 7.38
C ARG A 381 -29.49 -49.92 6.86
N GLU A 382 -29.79 -49.96 5.57
CA GLU A 382 -30.53 -51.07 4.96
C GLU A 382 -29.77 -52.40 5.08
N GLU A 383 -28.44 -52.39 4.93
CA GLU A 383 -27.61 -53.57 5.17
C GLU A 383 -27.62 -54.00 6.64
N ALA A 384 -27.56 -53.06 7.57
CA ALA A 384 -27.64 -53.36 9.00
C ALA A 384 -29.01 -53.95 9.38
N GLU A 385 -30.10 -53.40 8.84
CA GLU A 385 -31.45 -53.94 9.04
C GLU A 385 -31.59 -55.35 8.45
N ARG A 386 -31.03 -55.62 7.27
CA ARG A 386 -31.00 -56.95 6.67
C ARG A 386 -30.21 -57.95 7.52
N LYS A 387 -29.03 -57.59 8.03
CA LYS A 387 -28.23 -58.45 8.92
C LYS A 387 -28.96 -58.74 10.23
N ALA A 388 -29.59 -57.73 10.83
CA ALA A 388 -30.37 -57.91 12.06
C ALA A 388 -31.57 -58.86 11.84
N GLU A 389 -32.23 -58.78 10.68
CA GLU A 389 -33.32 -59.68 10.33
C GLU A 389 -32.83 -61.12 10.07
N GLU A 390 -31.70 -61.30 9.38
CA GLU A 390 -31.08 -62.61 9.19
C GLU A 390 -30.69 -63.25 10.53
N GLU A 391 -30.12 -62.48 11.45
CA GLU A 391 -29.80 -62.93 12.81
C GLU A 391 -31.06 -63.29 13.61
N ARG A 392 -32.14 -62.50 13.50
CA ARG A 392 -33.43 -62.80 14.13
C ARG A 392 -33.99 -64.13 13.63
N ILE A 393 -34.02 -64.35 12.32
CA ILE A 393 -34.50 -65.60 11.71
C ILE A 393 -33.63 -66.79 12.13
N ALA A 394 -32.30 -66.62 12.18
CA ALA A 394 -31.39 -67.67 12.63
C ALA A 394 -31.64 -68.06 14.09
N LYS A 395 -31.85 -67.06 14.96
CA LYS A 395 -32.18 -67.28 16.37
C LYS A 395 -33.54 -67.99 16.54
N GLU A 396 -34.56 -67.58 15.81
CA GLU A 396 -35.88 -68.25 15.83
C GLU A 396 -35.78 -69.72 15.38
N LYS A 397 -34.98 -70.00 14.34
CA LYS A 397 -34.72 -71.38 13.91
C LYS A 397 -34.00 -72.19 14.98
N GLN A 398 -32.99 -71.62 15.63
CA GLN A 398 -32.28 -72.29 16.71
C GLN A 398 -33.20 -72.58 17.90
N GLU A 399 -33.99 -71.60 18.34
CA GLU A 399 -34.96 -71.76 19.43
C GLU A 399 -36.02 -72.83 19.10
N ALA A 400 -36.51 -72.87 17.86
CA ALA A 400 -37.44 -73.90 17.40
C ALA A 400 -36.80 -75.31 17.40
N GLN A 401 -35.52 -75.40 17.02
CA GLN A 401 -34.77 -76.65 17.01
C GLN A 401 -34.51 -77.16 18.44
N GLU A 402 -34.10 -76.27 19.36
CA GLU A 402 -33.95 -76.59 20.78
C GLU A 402 -35.29 -77.00 21.42
N ALA A 403 -36.40 -76.34 21.06
CA ALA A 403 -37.73 -76.71 21.53
C ALA A 403 -38.14 -78.11 21.05
N ALA A 404 -37.89 -78.45 19.77
CA ALA A 404 -38.15 -79.77 19.22
C ALA A 404 -37.30 -80.87 19.90
N GLU A 405 -36.03 -80.59 20.20
CA GLU A 405 -35.17 -81.50 20.96
C GLU A 405 -35.68 -81.72 22.39
N ARG A 406 -36.11 -80.65 23.08
CA ARG A 406 -36.73 -80.76 24.41
C ARG A 406 -38.01 -81.58 24.38
N GLU A 407 -38.85 -81.39 23.37
CA GLU A 407 -40.08 -82.16 23.21
C GLU A 407 -39.78 -83.65 22.99
N LYS A 408 -38.82 -83.95 22.12
CA LYS A 408 -38.36 -85.33 21.87
C LYS A 408 -37.79 -85.98 23.13
N ALA A 409 -36.95 -85.26 23.88
CA ALA A 409 -36.43 -85.74 25.16
C ALA A 409 -37.53 -85.98 26.21
N ALA A 410 -38.55 -85.10 26.26
CA ALA A 410 -39.71 -85.27 27.14
C ALA A 410 -40.59 -86.46 26.71
N GLU A 411 -40.70 -86.74 25.41
CA GLU A 411 -41.38 -87.94 24.91
C GLU A 411 -40.61 -89.22 25.25
N GLU A 412 -39.28 -89.23 25.10
CA GLU A 412 -38.42 -90.34 25.51
C GLU A 412 -38.48 -90.59 27.02
N ALA A 413 -38.46 -89.55 27.84
CA ALA A 413 -38.63 -89.65 29.29
C ALA A 413 -40.00 -90.24 29.67
N ARG A 414 -41.09 -89.81 29.01
CA ARG A 414 -42.43 -90.39 29.20
C ARG A 414 -42.48 -91.87 28.81
N LYS A 415 -41.80 -92.26 27.74
CA LYS A 415 -41.68 -93.68 27.33
C LYS A 415 -40.91 -94.50 28.36
N GLN A 416 -39.81 -93.97 28.91
CA GLN A 416 -39.07 -94.62 29.98
C GLN A 416 -39.91 -94.77 31.25
N GLU A 417 -40.63 -93.72 31.67
CA GLU A 417 -41.51 -93.76 32.84
C GLU A 417 -42.65 -94.79 32.67
N LEU A 418 -43.20 -94.90 31.46
CA LEU A 418 -44.18 -95.93 31.12
C LEU A 418 -43.58 -97.33 31.21
N GLN A 419 -42.37 -97.55 30.68
CA GLN A 419 -41.68 -98.84 30.80
C GLN A 419 -41.41 -99.20 32.26
N ASP A 420 -40.95 -98.25 33.07
CA ASP A 420 -40.70 -98.43 34.49
C ASP A 420 -41.99 -98.80 35.25
N THR A 421 -43.11 -98.16 34.89
CA THR A 421 -44.44 -98.47 35.41
C THR A 421 -44.89 -99.87 35.02
N ILE A 422 -44.71 -100.27 33.75
CA ILE A 422 -45.02 -101.63 33.27
C ILE A 422 -44.18 -102.67 34.02
N ILE A 423 -42.88 -102.41 34.23
CA ILE A 423 -41.99 -103.30 34.98
C ILE A 423 -42.49 -103.46 36.42
N LYS A 424 -42.85 -102.37 37.11
CA LYS A 424 -43.41 -102.41 38.48
C LYS A 424 -44.72 -103.20 38.55
N ILE A 425 -45.63 -103.02 37.59
CA ILE A 425 -46.88 -103.80 37.49
C ILE A 425 -46.58 -105.28 37.26
N THR A 426 -45.62 -105.61 36.39
CA THR A 426 -45.25 -107.00 36.06
C THR A 426 -44.61 -107.71 37.26
N ILE A 427 -43.74 -107.03 38.00
CA ILE A 427 -43.17 -107.54 39.26
C ILE A 427 -44.28 -107.73 40.30
N GLY A 428 -45.18 -106.75 40.46
CA GLY A 428 -46.34 -106.85 41.35
C GLY A 428 -47.24 -108.04 41.02
N ALA A 429 -47.57 -108.23 39.74
CA ALA A 429 -48.35 -109.38 39.25
C ALA A 429 -47.60 -110.70 39.46
N GLY A 430 -46.28 -110.74 39.24
CA GLY A 430 -45.42 -111.89 39.50
C GLY A 430 -45.41 -112.31 40.98
N VAL A 431 -45.36 -111.35 41.90
CA VAL A 431 -45.46 -111.59 43.36
C VAL A 431 -46.83 -112.14 43.73
N ILE A 432 -47.91 -111.61 43.15
CA ILE A 432 -49.28 -112.13 43.37
C ILE A 432 -49.42 -113.55 42.83
N ILE A 433 -48.92 -113.83 41.62
CA ILE A 433 -48.93 -115.18 41.03
C ILE A 433 -48.09 -116.15 41.87
N ALA A 434 -46.92 -115.74 42.35
CA ALA A 434 -46.10 -116.56 43.24
C ALA A 434 -46.80 -116.84 44.58
N ALA A 435 -47.53 -115.87 45.14
CA ALA A 435 -48.35 -116.06 46.34
C ALA A 435 -49.52 -117.02 46.07
N VAL A 436 -50.20 -116.91 44.93
CA VAL A 436 -51.30 -117.81 44.53
C VAL A 436 -50.79 -119.22 44.25
N ILE A 437 -49.66 -119.39 43.57
CA ILE A 437 -49.02 -120.70 43.35
C ILE A 437 -48.54 -121.28 44.68
N GLY A 438 -47.97 -120.47 45.58
CA GLY A 438 -47.63 -120.88 46.94
C GLY A 438 -48.85 -121.43 47.71
N ILE A 439 -50.00 -120.76 47.60
CA ILE A 439 -51.27 -121.21 48.18
C ILE A 439 -51.78 -122.52 47.54
N ILE A 440 -51.66 -122.66 46.21
CA ILE A 440 -52.10 -123.86 45.48
C ILE A 440 -51.21 -125.07 45.80
N VAL A 441 -49.89 -124.90 45.83
CA VAL A 441 -48.94 -125.95 46.21
C VAL A 441 -49.11 -126.35 47.68
N TYR A 442 -49.35 -125.38 48.57
CA TYR A 442 -49.66 -125.65 49.97
C TYR A 442 -50.94 -126.50 50.14
N ARG A 443 -51.97 -126.27 49.31
CA ARG A 443 -53.21 -127.06 49.33
C ARG A 443 -53.07 -128.46 48.75
N LYS A 444 -52.22 -128.67 47.73
CA LYS A 444 -52.08 -129.98 47.05
C LYS A 444 -51.28 -131.02 47.86
N LYS A 445 -50.48 -130.59 48.84
CA LYS A 445 -49.71 -131.49 49.74
C LYS A 445 -50.55 -132.12 50.86
N ARG A 446 -51.86 -131.90 50.92
CA ARG A 446 -52.74 -132.28 52.05
C ARG A 446 -53.89 -133.25 51.73
N LYS A 447 -53.89 -133.96 50.59
CA LYS A 447 -54.82 -135.08 50.37
C LYS A 447 -54.14 -136.23 49.65
#